data_AF-A0A223KP72-F1
#
_entry.id   AF-A0A223KP72-F1
#
_cell.length_a   1.000
_cell.length_b   1.000
_cell.length_c   1.000
_cell.angle_alpha   90.00
_cell.angle_beta   90.00
_cell.angle_gamma   90.00
#
_symmetry.space_group_name_H-M   'P 1'
#
loop_
_entity.id
_entity.type
_entity.pdbx_description
1 polymer ?
#
loop_
_entity_poly.entity_id
_entity_poly.type
_entity_poly.pdbx_seq_one_letter_code
_entity_poly.pdbx_strand_id
1 'polypeptide(L)'
;MGTGLLKLKILLILVIVLILIGGCVHAPSGSNTPEEALREIHKNDDYAPQVIDILEIVEVNSSRVLAIYEVLTEEGEEDILIGDLELNERNNWILTNAINIGLPSHKDILDITSSTINFQAGYRKKSDENEDLIIVDIGDIDLEIWIQIK
;
A
#
# COMPACT_ATOMS: atom_id res chain seq x y z
N MET A 1 -21.31 55.23 -27.41
CA MET A 1 -19.95 54.64 -27.53
C MET A 1 -19.64 53.89 -26.25
N GLY A 2 -19.77 52.56 -26.24
CA GLY A 2 -19.69 51.77 -24.99
C GLY A 2 -19.39 50.28 -25.19
N THR A 3 -18.70 49.92 -26.27
CA THR A 3 -18.44 48.51 -26.64
C THR A 3 -16.98 48.09 -26.51
N GLY A 4 -16.05 49.02 -26.23
CA GLY A 4 -14.62 48.74 -26.08
C GLY A 4 -14.23 48.14 -24.72
N LEU A 5 -14.90 48.57 -23.65
CA LEU A 5 -14.55 48.16 -22.28
C LEU A 5 -14.94 46.70 -21.98
N LEU A 6 -16.01 46.21 -22.60
CA LEU A 6 -16.49 44.83 -22.43
C LEU A 6 -15.56 43.83 -23.14
N LYS A 7 -15.06 44.17 -24.33
CA LYS A 7 -14.13 43.34 -25.11
C LYS A 7 -12.76 43.18 -24.41
N LEU A 8 -12.27 44.25 -23.76
CA LEU A 8 -11.01 44.21 -23.00
C LEU A 8 -11.11 43.30 -21.76
N LYS A 9 -12.25 43.30 -21.06
CA LYS A 9 -12.50 42.42 -19.90
C LYS A 9 -12.61 40.95 -20.31
N ILE A 10 -13.28 40.67 -21.43
CA ILE A 10 -13.41 39.30 -21.95
C ILE A 10 -12.04 38.75 -22.39
N LEU A 11 -11.23 39.56 -23.07
CA LEU A 11 -9.88 39.16 -23.49
C LEU A 11 -8.96 38.87 -22.28
N LEU A 12 -9.06 39.67 -21.22
CA LEU A 12 -8.27 39.48 -19.99
C LEU A 12 -8.65 38.19 -19.25
N ILE A 13 -9.94 37.87 -19.19
CA ILE A 13 -10.43 36.61 -18.59
C ILE A 13 -9.94 35.40 -19.40
N LEU A 14 -9.92 35.50 -20.73
CA LEU A 14 -9.47 34.40 -21.60
C LEU A 14 -7.98 34.08 -21.43
N VAL A 15 -7.13 35.09 -21.18
CA VAL A 15 -5.69 34.90 -20.91
C VAL A 15 -5.44 34.27 -19.54
N ILE A 16 -6.22 34.61 -18.51
CA ILE A 16 -6.09 34.02 -17.17
C ILE A 16 -6.51 32.54 -17.18
N VAL A 17 -7.55 32.19 -17.94
CA VAL A 17 -7.97 30.78 -18.12
C VAL A 17 -6.90 29.98 -18.87
N LEU A 18 -6.20 30.56 -19.84
CA LEU A 18 -5.13 29.85 -20.56
C LEU A 18 -3.89 29.56 -19.70
N ILE A 19 -3.58 30.42 -18.73
CA ILE A 19 -2.43 30.23 -17.81
C ILE A 19 -2.72 29.13 -16.77
N LEU A 20 -4.00 28.85 -16.47
CA LEU A 20 -4.40 27.80 -15.53
C LEU A 20 -4.34 26.37 -16.13
N ILE A 21 -4.13 26.22 -17.44
CA ILE A 21 -4.04 24.89 -18.11
C ILE A 21 -2.58 24.41 -18.21
N GLY A 22 -1.60 25.26 -17.88
CA GLY A 22 -0.17 24.98 -18.05
C GLY A 22 0.56 24.50 -16.80
N GLY A 23 -0.11 23.78 -15.90
CA GLY A 23 0.45 23.42 -14.59
C GLY A 23 0.08 22.03 -14.10
N CYS A 24 0.14 21.00 -14.96
CA CYS A 24 0.34 19.66 -14.43
C CYS A 24 1.83 19.57 -14.07
N VAL A 25 2.15 19.92 -12.83
CA VAL A 25 3.45 19.61 -12.24
C VAL A 25 3.56 18.09 -12.36
N HIS A 26 4.47 17.62 -13.21
CA HIS A 26 4.81 16.21 -13.29
C HIS A 26 5.38 15.88 -11.91
N ALA A 27 4.54 15.42 -10.99
CA ALA A 27 4.97 14.95 -9.70
C ALA A 27 5.99 13.83 -9.98
N PRO A 28 7.12 13.78 -9.26
CA PRO A 28 8.04 12.67 -9.41
C PRO A 28 7.24 11.39 -9.17
N SER A 29 7.32 10.45 -10.11
CA SER A 29 6.75 9.11 -10.00
C SER A 29 7.31 8.48 -8.73
N GLY A 30 6.53 8.52 -7.66
CA GLY A 30 6.94 8.21 -6.31
C GLY A 30 5.72 8.25 -5.42
N SER A 31 5.46 7.14 -4.74
CA SER A 31 4.35 7.02 -3.83
C SER A 31 4.65 7.80 -2.55
N ASN A 32 3.75 8.73 -2.23
CA ASN A 32 3.89 9.58 -1.04
C ASN A 32 3.34 8.89 0.21
N THR A 33 2.68 7.74 0.03
CA THR A 33 2.08 6.92 1.09
C THR A 33 2.38 5.44 0.87
N PRO A 34 2.44 4.61 1.94
CA PRO A 34 2.59 3.16 1.79
C PRO A 34 1.50 2.52 0.92
N GLU A 35 0.25 3.00 1.03
CA GLU A 35 -0.89 2.51 0.28
C GLU A 35 -0.73 2.76 -1.23
N GLU A 36 -0.26 3.95 -1.59
CA GLU A 36 0.05 4.28 -2.97
C GLU A 36 1.18 3.39 -3.49
N ALA A 37 2.22 3.14 -2.67
CA ALA A 37 3.33 2.29 -3.04
C ALA A 37 2.86 0.88 -3.40
N LEU A 38 1.98 0.29 -2.58
CA LEU A 38 1.41 -1.04 -2.82
C LEU A 38 0.59 -1.11 -4.10
N ARG A 39 -0.25 -0.10 -4.36
CA ARG A 39 -1.10 -0.07 -5.56
C ARG A 39 -0.29 0.16 -6.84
N GLU A 40 0.90 0.72 -6.74
CA GLU A 40 1.78 1.00 -7.88
C GLU A 40 2.68 -0.17 -8.30
N ILE A 41 2.83 -1.21 -7.47
CA ILE A 41 3.63 -2.40 -7.80
C ILE A 41 3.17 -3.00 -9.14
N HIS A 42 1.86 -3.13 -9.34
CA HIS A 42 1.21 -3.64 -10.55
C HIS A 42 1.42 -2.80 -11.81
N LYS A 43 1.78 -1.52 -11.66
CA LYS A 43 1.97 -0.64 -12.82
C LYS A 43 3.35 -0.82 -13.45
N ASN A 44 4.31 -1.37 -12.70
CA ASN A 44 5.71 -1.45 -13.10
C ASN A 44 6.18 -2.89 -13.38
N ASP A 45 5.49 -3.89 -12.85
CA ASP A 45 5.80 -5.31 -13.08
C ASP A 45 4.53 -6.01 -13.57
N ASP A 46 4.53 -6.49 -14.81
CA ASP A 46 3.40 -7.19 -15.44
C ASP A 46 3.02 -8.49 -14.70
N TYR A 47 3.87 -8.96 -13.77
CA TYR A 47 3.72 -10.21 -13.01
C TYR A 47 3.38 -10.03 -11.52
N ALA A 48 3.17 -8.80 -11.05
CA ALA A 48 2.78 -8.58 -9.67
C ALA A 48 1.29 -8.93 -9.45
N PRO A 49 0.91 -9.52 -8.29
CA PRO A 49 -0.47 -9.94 -8.01
C PRO A 49 -1.36 -8.76 -7.53
N GLN A 50 -2.40 -8.42 -8.29
CA GLN A 50 -3.20 -7.20 -8.11
C GLN A 50 -3.66 -6.98 -6.66
N VAL A 51 -3.28 -5.85 -6.04
CA VAL A 51 -3.78 -5.50 -4.69
C VAL A 51 -5.29 -5.23 -4.74
N ILE A 52 -6.06 -6.03 -4.00
CA ILE A 52 -7.52 -5.90 -3.85
C ILE A 52 -7.82 -4.95 -2.69
N ASP A 53 -7.30 -5.27 -1.51
CA ASP A 53 -7.55 -4.53 -0.29
C ASP A 53 -6.31 -4.44 0.61
N ILE A 54 -6.24 -3.41 1.43
CA ILE A 54 -5.18 -3.23 2.44
C ILE A 54 -5.85 -3.40 3.79
N LEU A 55 -5.54 -4.50 4.48
CA LEU A 55 -6.17 -4.89 5.73
C LEU A 55 -5.66 -4.04 6.90
N GLU A 56 -4.34 -3.86 6.98
CA GLU A 56 -3.70 -3.12 8.08
C GLU A 56 -2.32 -2.61 7.67
N ILE A 57 -1.91 -1.46 8.21
CA ILE A 57 -0.53 -0.95 8.10
C ILE A 57 0.02 -0.74 9.50
N VAL A 58 1.07 -1.49 9.82
CA VAL A 58 1.74 -1.42 11.11
C VAL A 58 3.01 -0.59 10.98
N GLU A 59 3.09 0.51 11.73
CA GLU A 59 4.30 1.29 11.86
C GLU A 59 5.36 0.53 12.68
N VAL A 60 6.50 0.20 12.06
CA VAL A 60 7.66 -0.36 12.75
C VAL A 60 8.54 0.77 13.28
N ASN A 61 8.74 1.81 12.47
CA ASN A 61 9.36 3.07 12.84
C ASN A 61 9.03 4.16 11.79
N SER A 62 9.57 5.36 11.98
CA SER A 62 9.31 6.52 11.11
C SER A 62 9.68 6.35 9.63
N SER A 63 10.48 5.35 9.28
CA SER A 63 10.92 5.09 7.91
C SER A 63 10.61 3.68 7.40
N ARG A 64 9.86 2.89 8.17
CA ARG A 64 9.55 1.50 7.84
C ARG A 64 8.17 1.11 8.37
N VAL A 65 7.36 0.52 7.51
CA VAL A 65 6.05 -0.04 7.86
C VAL A 65 5.92 -1.45 7.31
N LEU A 66 5.11 -2.26 7.97
CA LEU A 66 4.63 -3.52 7.41
C LEU A 66 3.17 -3.35 7.00
N ALA A 67 2.82 -3.75 5.80
CA ALA A 67 1.45 -3.71 5.32
C ALA A 67 0.93 -5.12 5.10
N ILE A 68 -0.25 -5.41 5.62
CA ILE A 68 -0.98 -6.65 5.36
C ILE A 68 -2.06 -6.34 4.34
N TYR A 69 -2.06 -7.06 3.24
CA TYR A 69 -2.94 -6.76 2.11
C TYR A 69 -3.35 -8.03 1.36
N GLU A 70 -4.55 -7.95 0.79
CA GLU A 70 -5.13 -8.98 -0.06
C GLU A 70 -4.75 -8.72 -1.51
N VAL A 71 -4.44 -9.79 -2.23
CA VAL A 71 -4.10 -9.76 -3.65
C VAL A 71 -4.91 -10.75 -4.45
N LEU A 72 -5.08 -10.48 -5.74
CA LEU A 72 -5.52 -11.43 -6.74
C LEU A 72 -4.31 -11.93 -7.53
N THR A 73 -4.05 -13.23 -7.51
CA THR A 73 -3.00 -13.85 -8.32
C THR A 73 -3.37 -13.83 -9.80
N GLU A 74 -2.40 -14.10 -10.68
CA GLU A 74 -2.66 -14.21 -12.13
C GLU A 74 -3.66 -15.32 -12.49
N GLU A 75 -3.74 -16.36 -11.65
CA GLU A 75 -4.68 -17.47 -11.80
C GLU A 75 -6.11 -17.12 -11.30
N GLY A 76 -6.28 -15.91 -10.75
CA GLY A 76 -7.57 -15.43 -10.23
C GLY A 76 -7.88 -15.92 -8.81
N GLU A 77 -6.87 -16.36 -8.07
CA GLU A 77 -7.01 -16.78 -6.67
C GLU A 77 -6.68 -15.63 -5.72
N GLU A 78 -7.39 -15.54 -4.61
CA GLU A 78 -7.13 -14.54 -3.57
C GLU A 78 -6.04 -15.04 -2.61
N ASP A 79 -5.20 -14.13 -2.15
CA ASP A 79 -4.18 -14.43 -1.14
C ASP A 79 -3.87 -13.26 -0.23
N ILE A 80 -3.28 -13.53 0.94
CA ILE A 80 -2.83 -12.51 1.89
C ILE A 80 -1.31 -12.45 1.91
N LEU A 81 -0.79 -11.25 1.67
CA LEU A 81 0.62 -10.94 1.72
C LEU A 81 0.92 -9.96 2.85
N ILE A 82 2.15 -10.02 3.34
CA ILE A 82 2.73 -9.01 4.22
C ILE A 82 3.93 -8.40 3.52
N GLY A 83 3.84 -7.10 3.24
CA GLY A 83 4.86 -6.31 2.59
C GLY A 83 5.68 -5.48 3.58
N ASP A 84 6.98 -5.39 3.35
CA ASP A 84 7.91 -4.52 4.06
C ASP A 84 8.16 -3.27 3.21
N LEU A 85 7.72 -2.11 3.70
CA LEU A 85 7.86 -0.84 2.99
C LEU A 85 8.81 0.08 3.73
N GLU A 86 9.74 0.67 2.97
CA GLU A 86 10.72 1.60 3.50
C GLU A 86 10.66 2.94 2.77
N LEU A 87 10.95 4.03 3.50
CA LEU A 87 11.21 5.33 2.88
C LEU A 87 12.60 5.34 2.24
N ASN A 88 12.65 5.64 0.94
CA ASN A 88 13.91 5.85 0.25
C ASN A 88 14.47 7.27 0.50
N GLU A 89 15.67 7.55 -0.02
CA GLU A 89 16.35 8.85 0.11
C GLU A 89 15.57 10.04 -0.48
N ARG A 90 14.55 9.77 -1.31
CA ARG A 90 13.67 10.78 -1.92
C ARG A 90 12.34 10.94 -1.18
N ASN A 91 12.21 10.34 0.01
CA ASN A 91 10.99 10.28 0.80
C ASN A 91 9.80 9.61 0.09
N ASN A 92 10.07 8.64 -0.79
CA ASN A 92 9.03 7.82 -1.39
C ASN A 92 9.01 6.45 -0.72
N TRP A 93 7.82 5.90 -0.53
CA TRP A 93 7.64 4.56 0.00
C TRP A 93 7.94 3.52 -1.08
N ILE A 94 8.73 2.51 -0.75
CA ILE A 94 9.04 1.41 -1.67
C ILE A 94 8.78 0.09 -0.97
N LEU A 95 8.07 -0.83 -1.64
CA LEU A 95 8.01 -2.21 -1.20
C LEU A 95 9.37 -2.86 -1.44
N THR A 96 10.06 -3.27 -0.37
CA THR A 96 11.39 -3.87 -0.45
C THR A 96 11.33 -5.39 -0.47
N ASN A 97 10.38 -5.98 0.26
CA ASN A 97 10.12 -7.41 0.29
C ASN A 97 8.63 -7.66 0.55
N ALA A 98 8.14 -8.83 0.15
CA ALA A 98 6.83 -9.32 0.59
C ALA A 98 6.91 -10.83 0.86
N ILE A 99 6.11 -11.30 1.81
CA ILE A 99 5.87 -12.72 2.05
C ILE A 99 4.40 -13.03 1.85
N ASN A 100 4.15 -14.18 1.25
CA ASN A 100 2.82 -14.76 1.20
C ASN A 100 2.62 -15.60 2.48
N ILE A 101 1.49 -15.39 3.16
CA ILE A 101 1.11 -16.15 4.35
C ILE A 101 -0.11 -17.05 4.13
N GLY A 102 -0.77 -16.98 2.96
CA GLY A 102 -1.94 -17.78 2.64
C GLY A 102 -3.24 -17.16 3.15
N LEU A 103 -4.37 -17.61 2.61
CA LEU A 103 -5.68 -17.38 3.20
C LEU A 103 -5.91 -18.22 4.48
N PRO A 104 -6.66 -17.70 5.46
CA PRO A 104 -7.07 -18.42 6.67
C PRO A 104 -7.86 -19.70 6.40
N SER A 105 -8.55 -19.77 5.25
CA SER A 105 -9.37 -20.90 4.83
C SER A 105 -8.55 -22.14 4.41
N HIS A 106 -7.23 -22.00 4.25
CA HIS A 106 -6.36 -23.11 3.90
C HIS A 106 -6.22 -24.12 5.04
N LYS A 107 -6.12 -25.39 4.67
CA LYS A 107 -5.86 -26.47 5.62
C LYS A 107 -4.43 -26.33 6.16
N ASP A 108 -4.27 -26.53 7.48
CA ASP A 108 -2.97 -26.48 8.16
C ASP A 108 -2.31 -25.08 8.17
N ILE A 109 -3.11 -24.00 8.00
CA ILE A 109 -2.64 -22.60 7.97
C ILE A 109 -1.85 -22.18 9.23
N LEU A 110 -2.10 -22.81 10.38
CA LEU A 110 -1.36 -22.59 11.63
C LEU A 110 0.09 -23.07 11.58
N ASP A 111 0.40 -24.03 10.70
CA ASP A 111 1.77 -24.53 10.49
C ASP A 111 2.51 -23.71 9.42
N ILE A 112 1.80 -22.83 8.71
CA ILE A 112 2.38 -21.98 7.67
C ILE A 112 3.02 -20.77 8.34
N THR A 113 4.34 -20.70 8.20
CA THR A 113 5.13 -19.54 8.59
C THR A 113 6.05 -19.16 7.45
N SER A 114 6.09 -17.87 7.13
CA SER A 114 6.94 -17.33 6.07
C SER A 114 7.84 -16.26 6.64
N SER A 115 9.04 -16.09 6.07
CA SER A 115 10.04 -15.19 6.65
C SER A 115 10.94 -14.55 5.62
N THR A 116 11.33 -13.31 5.91
CA THR A 116 12.41 -12.59 5.25
C THR A 116 13.61 -12.47 6.19
N ILE A 117 14.64 -11.76 5.74
CA ILE A 117 15.74 -11.32 6.60
C ILE A 117 15.30 -10.34 7.70
N ASN A 118 14.23 -9.57 7.49
CA ASN A 118 13.83 -8.48 8.38
C ASN A 118 12.65 -8.82 9.30
N PHE A 119 11.86 -9.85 8.96
CA PHE A 119 10.71 -10.26 9.76
C PHE A 119 10.28 -11.70 9.44
N GLN A 120 9.41 -12.25 10.28
CA GLN A 120 8.72 -13.52 10.10
C GLN A 120 7.27 -13.36 10.51
N ALA A 121 6.36 -14.06 9.84
CA ALA A 121 4.95 -14.01 10.17
C ALA A 121 4.22 -15.31 9.83
N GLY A 122 3.05 -15.46 10.42
CA GLY A 122 2.12 -16.54 10.14
C GLY A 122 0.81 -16.32 10.88
N TYR A 123 -0.01 -17.36 10.89
CA TYR A 123 -1.25 -17.36 11.65
C TYR A 123 -1.06 -18.02 13.01
N ARG A 124 -1.81 -17.54 14.00
CA ARG A 124 -2.02 -18.23 15.27
C ARG A 124 -3.48 -18.12 15.67
N LYS A 125 -3.88 -18.96 16.63
CA LYS A 125 -5.18 -18.79 17.28
C LYS A 125 -5.16 -17.55 18.13
N LYS A 126 -6.28 -16.83 18.18
CA LYS A 126 -6.45 -15.70 19.08
C LYS A 126 -6.11 -16.11 20.51
N SER A 127 -5.27 -15.31 21.16
CA SER A 127 -4.80 -15.55 22.53
C SER A 127 -4.71 -14.22 23.28
N ASP A 128 -5.04 -14.24 24.57
CA ASP A 128 -4.82 -13.10 25.46
C ASP A 128 -3.34 -12.93 25.86
N GLU A 129 -2.47 -13.87 25.46
CA GLU A 129 -1.05 -13.83 25.74
C GLU A 129 -0.35 -12.78 24.85
N ASN A 130 0.16 -11.76 25.54
CA ASN A 130 1.04 -10.75 24.93
C ASN A 130 2.47 -11.31 24.87
N GLU A 131 2.92 -11.61 23.66
CA GLU A 131 4.31 -11.93 23.34
C GLU A 131 4.99 -10.68 22.77
N ASP A 132 6.31 -10.67 22.64
CA ASP A 132 7.05 -9.63 21.89
C ASP A 132 6.82 -9.80 20.37
N LEU A 133 5.55 -9.74 19.95
CA LEU A 133 5.07 -9.89 18.59
C LEU A 133 4.06 -8.79 18.28
N ILE A 134 4.02 -8.37 17.02
CA ILE A 134 2.94 -7.55 16.50
C ILE A 134 1.78 -8.48 16.15
N ILE A 135 0.60 -8.21 16.70
CA ILE A 135 -0.60 -9.01 16.49
C ILE A 135 -1.62 -8.18 15.71
N VAL A 136 -2.15 -8.75 14.64
CA VAL A 136 -3.15 -8.11 13.79
C VAL A 136 -4.40 -8.99 13.68
N ASP A 137 -5.53 -8.40 14.04
CA ASP A 137 -6.85 -9.01 13.88
C ASP A 137 -7.34 -8.78 12.45
N ILE A 138 -7.55 -9.87 11.71
CA ILE A 138 -8.05 -9.84 10.32
C ILE A 138 -9.56 -10.08 10.23
N GLY A 139 -10.29 -9.96 11.34
CA GLY A 139 -11.74 -10.15 11.39
C GLY A 139 -12.20 -11.61 11.37
N ASP A 140 -11.28 -12.56 11.35
CA ASP A 140 -11.57 -13.98 11.58
C ASP A 140 -11.91 -14.21 13.06
N ILE A 141 -12.86 -15.08 13.35
CA ILE A 141 -13.32 -15.36 14.71
C ILE A 141 -12.25 -16.06 15.55
N ASP A 142 -11.45 -16.93 14.94
CA ASP A 142 -10.56 -17.85 15.67
C ASP A 142 -9.07 -17.55 15.45
N LEU A 143 -8.73 -16.76 14.43
CA LEU A 143 -7.35 -16.55 14.00
C LEU A 143 -6.91 -15.08 14.01
N GLU A 144 -5.61 -14.89 14.23
CA GLU A 144 -4.92 -13.60 14.10
C GLU A 144 -3.57 -13.81 13.40
N ILE A 145 -3.08 -12.75 12.77
CA ILE A 145 -1.74 -12.72 12.19
C ILE A 145 -0.76 -12.30 13.29
N TRP A 146 0.31 -13.05 13.44
CA TRP A 146 1.45 -12.64 14.27
C TRP A 146 2.64 -12.29 13.40
N ILE A 147 3.39 -11.27 13.82
CA ILE A 147 4.59 -10.81 13.13
C ILE A 147 5.72 -10.60 14.14
N GLN A 148 6.86 -11.23 13.87
CA GLN A 148 8.10 -11.05 14.61
C GLN A 148 9.10 -10.25 13.77
N ILE A 149 9.52 -9.09 14.27
CA ILE A 149 10.61 -8.30 13.67
C ILE A 149 11.96 -8.93 14.05
N LYS A 150 12.90 -8.99 13.11
CA LYS A 150 14.26 -9.53 13.31
C LYS A 150 15.31 -8.44 13.37
#